data_AF-A0A959N6M6-F1
#
_entry.id   AF-A0A959N6M6-F1
#
_cell.length_a   1.000
_cell.length_b   1.000
_cell.length_c   1.000
_cell.angle_alpha   90.00
_cell.angle_beta   90.00
_cell.angle_gamma   90.00
#
_symmetry.space_group_name_H-M   'P 1'
#
loop_
_entity.id
_entity.type
_entity.pdbx_description
1 polymer ?
#
loop_
_entity_poly.entity_id
_entity_poly.type
_entity_poly.pdbx_seq_one_letter_code
_entity_poly.pdbx_strand_id
1 'polypeptide(L)'
;VLENKTLNFSNDYNFYFATVYNGQLPYKSIRAFKNLPGVKFKNKVHETVEDFFKGQTGADSNIKIIHSGCIGLSDSDKLKKIKRNYELMVMDKKAAYRNAFFSKHYYAMGEVQKCIDYGMKALKQKNLNNDNKAIICNLLYDAHKEIGYGDAGIDYLRLSIQLLPLQVTARYMIVNYLWNLKEDKHKDVILQQLDTIASIIFYKNSELSNEIYLDLNYVVKLINKIKGAKKWRQAINQLL
;
A
#
# COMPACT_ATOMS: atom_id res chain seq x y z
N VAL A 1 10.56 -18.90 6.83
CA VAL A 1 10.87 -20.28 7.30
C VAL A 1 9.56 -21.05 7.24
N LEU A 2 9.52 -22.17 6.51
CA LEU A 2 8.37 -23.08 6.53
C LEU A 2 8.53 -23.92 7.80
N GLU A 3 7.63 -23.77 8.77
CA GLU A 3 7.62 -24.64 9.94
C GLU A 3 7.13 -26.03 9.54
N ASN A 4 7.84 -27.07 9.97
CA ASN A 4 7.64 -28.49 9.69
C ASN A 4 6.17 -28.95 9.86
N LYS A 5 5.35 -28.72 8.83
CA LYS A 5 4.06 -29.36 8.63
C LYS A 5 4.15 -30.13 7.33
N THR A 6 3.89 -31.43 7.38
CA THR A 6 3.71 -32.24 6.18
C THR A 6 2.57 -31.63 5.38
N LEU A 7 2.88 -31.09 4.20
CA LEU A 7 1.91 -30.46 3.32
C LEU A 7 1.22 -31.55 2.50
N ASN A 8 0.03 -31.93 2.92
CA ASN A 8 -0.82 -32.81 2.11
C ASN A 8 -1.51 -31.96 1.04
N PHE A 9 -0.85 -31.83 -0.11
CA PHE A 9 -1.48 -31.29 -1.31
C PHE A 9 -2.31 -32.40 -1.97
N SER A 10 -3.61 -32.16 -2.18
CA SER A 10 -4.42 -33.02 -3.04
C SER A 10 -3.91 -33.00 -4.50
N ASN A 11 -4.08 -34.12 -5.19
CA ASN A 11 -3.83 -34.19 -6.64
C ASN A 11 -4.94 -33.54 -7.48
N ASP A 12 -6.04 -33.07 -6.88
CA ASP A 12 -7.18 -32.50 -7.61
C ASP A 12 -6.94 -31.06 -8.11
N TYR A 13 -5.98 -30.37 -7.50
CA TYR A 13 -5.71 -28.96 -7.79
C TYR A 13 -4.37 -28.76 -8.49
N ASN A 14 -4.32 -27.81 -9.43
CA ASN A 14 -3.09 -27.49 -10.15
C ASN A 14 -2.20 -26.50 -9.40
N PHE A 15 -2.79 -25.71 -8.49
CA PHE A 15 -2.07 -24.74 -7.69
C PHE A 15 -2.73 -24.50 -6.34
N TYR A 16 -1.95 -23.93 -5.43
CA TYR A 16 -2.37 -23.61 -4.07
C TYR A 16 -1.99 -22.18 -3.71
N PHE A 17 -2.96 -21.44 -3.20
CA PHE A 17 -2.72 -20.15 -2.56
C PHE A 17 -2.13 -20.37 -1.17
N ALA A 18 -1.04 -19.68 -0.87
CA ALA A 18 -0.54 -19.53 0.50
C ALA A 18 -0.94 -18.17 1.06
N THR A 19 -1.17 -18.12 2.36
CA THR A 19 -1.38 -16.85 3.08
C THR A 19 -0.03 -16.22 3.34
N VAL A 20 0.24 -15.06 2.74
CA VAL A 20 1.47 -14.30 2.92
C VAL A 20 1.22 -13.12 3.85
N TYR A 21 1.98 -13.07 4.94
CA TYR A 21 1.98 -11.96 5.90
C TYR A 21 3.12 -11.01 5.55
N ASN A 22 2.79 -9.79 5.11
CA ASN A 22 3.74 -8.72 4.84
C ASN A 22 3.32 -7.49 5.66
N GLY A 23 3.53 -7.55 6.97
CA GLY A 23 2.93 -6.62 7.94
C GLY A 23 1.64 -7.18 8.53
N GLN A 24 0.65 -6.31 8.77
CA GLN A 24 -0.58 -6.68 9.49
C GLN A 24 -1.66 -7.31 8.60
N LEU A 25 -1.74 -6.93 7.32
CA LEU A 25 -2.74 -7.45 6.40
C LEU A 25 -2.16 -8.61 5.57
N PRO A 26 -2.66 -9.84 5.74
CA PRO A 26 -2.23 -10.95 4.90
C PRO A 26 -2.87 -10.86 3.51
N TYR A 27 -2.17 -11.37 2.51
CA TYR A 27 -2.70 -11.56 1.16
C TYR A 27 -2.47 -12.99 0.69
N LYS A 28 -3.26 -13.43 -0.29
CA LYS A 28 -3.11 -14.75 -0.91
C LYS A 28 -2.27 -14.64 -2.17
N SER A 29 -1.33 -15.56 -2.36
CA SER A 29 -0.56 -15.65 -3.61
C SER A 29 -0.22 -17.11 -3.91
N ILE A 30 -0.07 -17.44 -5.19
CA ILE A 30 0.32 -18.78 -5.62
C ILE A 30 1.77 -19.03 -5.20
N ARG A 31 1.97 -20.10 -4.41
CA ARG A 31 3.28 -20.45 -3.82
C ARG A 31 3.63 -21.93 -3.94
N ALA A 32 2.62 -22.77 -4.14
CA ALA A 32 2.81 -24.17 -4.50
C ALA A 32 1.94 -24.49 -5.72
N PHE A 33 2.50 -25.20 -6.69
CA PHE A 33 1.82 -25.54 -7.93
C PHE A 33 2.46 -26.76 -8.57
N LYS A 34 1.68 -27.50 -9.37
CA LYS A 34 2.18 -28.64 -10.13
C LYS A 34 3.18 -28.19 -11.18
N ASN A 35 4.21 -29.01 -11.40
CA ASN A 35 5.16 -28.80 -12.49
C ASN A 35 4.50 -29.17 -13.83
N LEU A 36 3.75 -28.24 -14.42
CA LEU A 36 3.06 -28.43 -15.69
C LEU A 36 3.90 -27.88 -16.85
N PRO A 37 3.86 -28.52 -18.04
CA PRO A 37 4.48 -27.96 -19.23
C PRO A 37 4.00 -26.53 -19.51
N GLY A 38 4.94 -25.60 -19.73
CA GLY A 38 4.64 -24.21 -20.07
C GLY A 38 4.58 -23.23 -18.90
N VAL A 39 4.66 -23.70 -17.64
CA VAL A 39 4.80 -22.80 -16.48
C VAL A 39 6.09 -22.00 -16.62
N LYS A 40 5.98 -20.66 -16.59
CA LYS A 40 7.11 -19.74 -16.63
C LYS A 40 6.89 -18.62 -15.62
N PHE A 41 7.90 -18.33 -14.83
CA PHE A 41 7.91 -17.12 -14.00
C PHE A 41 7.93 -15.88 -14.90
N LYS A 42 7.09 -14.91 -14.57
CA LYS A 42 7.09 -13.57 -15.14
C LYS A 42 7.61 -12.58 -14.12
N ASN A 43 8.14 -11.47 -14.63
CA ASN A 43 8.79 -10.39 -13.90
C ASN A 43 10.13 -10.77 -13.24
N LYS A 44 10.98 -9.78 -12.95
CA LYS A 44 12.31 -10.01 -12.33
C LYS A 44 12.38 -9.72 -10.82
N VAL A 45 11.51 -8.85 -10.29
CA VAL A 45 11.53 -8.46 -8.85
C VAL A 45 10.41 -9.12 -8.06
N HIS A 46 9.20 -9.17 -8.63
CA HIS A 46 8.04 -9.85 -8.05
C HIS A 46 7.62 -10.97 -8.99
N GLU A 47 8.40 -12.04 -8.96
CA GLU A 47 8.15 -13.21 -9.79
C GLU A 47 6.75 -13.77 -9.54
N THR A 48 6.02 -14.06 -10.61
CA THR A 48 4.67 -14.63 -10.54
C THR A 48 4.44 -15.66 -11.63
N VAL A 49 3.59 -16.64 -11.33
CA VAL A 49 3.07 -17.64 -12.27
C VAL A 49 1.55 -17.51 -12.48
N GLU A 50 0.93 -16.49 -11.89
CA GLU A 50 -0.53 -16.34 -11.81
C GLU A 50 -1.21 -16.31 -13.19
N ASP A 51 -0.58 -15.69 -14.18
CA ASP A 51 -1.11 -15.65 -15.55
C ASP A 51 -1.27 -17.05 -16.16
N PHE A 52 -0.36 -17.99 -15.87
CA PHE A 52 -0.43 -19.36 -16.39
C PHE A 52 -1.61 -20.13 -15.78
N PHE A 53 -1.87 -19.91 -14.49
CA PHE A 53 -2.90 -20.62 -13.73
C PHE A 53 -4.29 -19.97 -13.80
N LYS A 54 -4.44 -18.86 -14.53
CA LYS A 54 -5.73 -18.20 -14.72
C LYS A 54 -6.73 -19.15 -15.40
N GLY A 55 -7.85 -19.41 -14.74
CA GLY A 55 -8.89 -20.34 -15.21
C GLY A 55 -8.60 -21.82 -14.94
N GLN A 56 -7.52 -22.16 -14.22
CA GLN A 56 -7.24 -23.52 -13.79
C GLN A 56 -7.80 -23.81 -12.38
N THR A 57 -7.83 -25.08 -11.98
CA THR A 57 -8.27 -25.49 -10.64
C THR A 57 -7.20 -25.16 -9.60
N GLY A 58 -7.62 -24.46 -8.53
CA GLY A 58 -6.76 -24.13 -7.41
C GLY A 58 -7.50 -24.20 -6.08
N ALA A 59 -6.73 -24.32 -5.00
CA ALA A 59 -7.26 -24.36 -3.64
C ALA A 59 -6.50 -23.40 -2.72
N ASP A 60 -7.09 -23.08 -1.58
CA ASP A 60 -6.34 -22.50 -0.47
C ASP A 60 -5.53 -23.58 0.25
N SER A 61 -4.31 -23.23 0.65
CA SER A 61 -3.51 -24.07 1.55
C SER A 61 -3.46 -23.49 2.96
N ASN A 62 -3.07 -24.33 3.91
CA ASN A 62 -2.75 -23.90 5.28
C ASN A 62 -1.32 -23.31 5.40
N ILE A 63 -0.62 -23.10 4.28
CA ILE A 63 0.73 -22.53 4.27
C ILE A 63 0.64 -21.05 4.64
N LYS A 64 1.46 -20.68 5.63
CA LYS A 64 1.67 -19.29 6.03
C LYS A 64 3.11 -18.90 5.71
N ILE A 65 3.28 -17.82 4.95
CA ILE A 65 4.58 -17.25 4.62
C ILE A 65 4.72 -15.93 5.36
N ILE A 66 5.74 -15.82 6.21
CA ILE A 66 6.11 -14.55 6.82
C ILE A 66 7.11 -13.86 5.88
N HIS A 67 6.66 -12.78 5.22
CA HIS A 67 7.48 -11.95 4.36
C HIS A 67 8.00 -10.76 5.15
N SER A 68 9.27 -10.81 5.56
CA SER A 68 9.90 -9.72 6.30
C SER A 68 10.20 -8.50 5.43
N GLY A 69 10.21 -8.64 4.09
CA GLY A 69 10.50 -7.52 3.19
C GLY A 69 11.86 -6.89 3.49
N CYS A 70 11.85 -5.71 4.12
CA CYS A 70 13.04 -4.99 4.59
C CYS A 70 13.09 -4.86 6.13
N ILE A 71 12.13 -5.45 6.84
CA ILE A 71 12.06 -5.45 8.30
C ILE A 71 13.26 -6.21 8.85
N GLY A 72 13.97 -5.60 9.80
CA GLY A 72 15.18 -6.16 10.42
C GLY A 72 16.47 -5.98 9.61
N LEU A 73 16.43 -5.35 8.43
CA LEU A 73 17.64 -5.01 7.68
C LEU A 73 18.27 -3.71 8.20
N SER A 74 19.60 -3.62 8.14
CA SER A 74 20.32 -2.35 8.30
C SER A 74 19.97 -1.39 7.15
N ASP A 75 20.12 -0.08 7.34
CA ASP A 75 19.86 0.88 6.27
C ASP A 75 20.78 0.67 5.06
N SER A 76 22.02 0.21 5.32
CA SER A 76 22.95 -0.18 4.25
C SER A 76 22.41 -1.34 3.40
N ASP A 77 21.80 -2.36 4.03
CA ASP A 77 21.29 -3.53 3.33
C ASP A 77 19.94 -3.26 2.65
N LYS A 78 19.11 -2.38 3.25
CA LYS A 78 17.93 -1.84 2.57
C LYS A 78 18.34 -1.15 1.27
N LEU A 79 19.35 -0.28 1.32
CA LEU A 79 19.83 0.43 0.14
C LEU A 79 20.39 -0.52 -0.92
N LYS A 80 21.18 -1.53 -0.53
CA LYS A 80 21.66 -2.58 -1.47
C LYS A 80 20.49 -3.31 -2.14
N LYS A 81 19.47 -3.68 -1.36
CA LYS A 81 18.27 -4.34 -1.89
C LYS A 81 17.49 -3.45 -2.86
N ILE A 82 17.33 -2.17 -2.53
CA ILE A 82 16.70 -1.16 -3.41
C ILE A 82 17.48 -1.04 -4.72
N LYS A 83 18.81 -0.89 -4.67
CA LYS A 83 19.67 -0.79 -5.87
C LYS A 83 19.58 -2.03 -6.75
N ARG A 84 19.70 -3.22 -6.17
CA ARG A 84 19.53 -4.51 -6.89
C ARG A 84 18.15 -4.59 -7.56
N ASN A 85 17.08 -4.26 -6.83
CA ASN A 85 15.72 -4.30 -7.39
C ASN A 85 15.56 -3.30 -8.54
N TYR A 86 16.15 -2.10 -8.42
CA TYR A 86 16.19 -1.11 -9.49
C TYR A 86 16.88 -1.67 -10.74
N GLU A 87 18.06 -2.28 -10.62
CA GLU A 87 18.79 -2.90 -11.75
C GLU A 87 17.96 -3.98 -12.44
N LEU A 88 17.31 -4.85 -11.66
CA LEU A 88 16.39 -5.86 -12.19
C LEU A 88 15.21 -5.24 -12.97
N MET A 89 14.65 -4.13 -12.47
CA MET A 89 13.55 -3.41 -13.14
C MET A 89 13.99 -2.64 -14.39
N VAL A 90 15.25 -2.20 -14.46
CA VAL A 90 15.83 -1.64 -15.69
C VAL A 90 15.80 -2.68 -16.81
N MET A 91 16.11 -3.94 -16.48
CA MET A 91 16.06 -5.06 -17.42
C MET A 91 14.63 -5.53 -17.74
N ASP A 92 13.69 -5.39 -16.80
CA ASP A 92 12.31 -5.85 -16.94
C ASP A 92 11.39 -4.83 -17.66
N LYS A 93 11.63 -4.65 -18.96
CA LYS A 93 10.94 -3.63 -19.77
C LYS A 93 9.43 -3.86 -19.93
N LYS A 94 8.94 -5.09 -19.68
CA LYS A 94 7.54 -5.49 -19.92
C LYS A 94 6.66 -5.42 -18.67
N ALA A 95 7.23 -5.19 -17.49
CA ALA A 95 6.46 -5.11 -16.26
C ALA A 95 5.44 -3.96 -16.29
N ALA A 96 4.15 -4.28 -16.13
CA ALA A 96 3.06 -3.31 -16.19
C ALA A 96 3.19 -2.18 -15.14
N TYR A 97 3.78 -2.51 -14.00
CA TYR A 97 3.96 -1.62 -12.85
C TYR A 97 5.29 -0.85 -12.86
N ARG A 98 6.08 -0.94 -13.95
CA ARG A 98 7.46 -0.44 -14.00
C ARG A 98 7.62 1.02 -13.57
N ASN A 99 6.78 1.95 -14.04
CA ASN A 99 6.91 3.36 -13.65
C ASN A 99 6.56 3.59 -12.17
N ALA A 100 5.55 2.90 -11.65
CA ALA A 100 5.21 2.96 -10.23
C ALA A 100 6.38 2.47 -9.37
N PHE A 101 7.07 1.40 -9.81
CA PHE A 101 8.27 0.91 -9.14
C PHE A 101 9.42 1.90 -9.21
N PHE A 102 9.71 2.48 -10.38
CA PHE A 102 10.77 3.49 -10.49
C PHE A 102 10.50 4.70 -9.60
N SER A 103 9.26 5.19 -9.56
CA SER A 103 8.88 6.29 -8.66
C SER A 103 9.22 5.97 -7.20
N LYS A 104 8.79 4.80 -6.70
CA LYS A 104 9.10 4.32 -5.33
C LYS A 104 10.60 4.20 -5.08
N HIS A 105 11.37 3.67 -6.04
CA HIS A 105 12.81 3.47 -5.87
C HIS A 105 13.57 4.80 -5.89
N TYR A 106 13.24 5.71 -6.80
CA TYR A 106 13.87 7.04 -6.83
C TYR A 106 13.57 7.81 -5.55
N TYR A 107 12.34 7.75 -5.03
CA TYR A 107 12.04 8.35 -3.73
C TYR A 107 12.91 7.77 -2.61
N ALA A 108 13.01 6.44 -2.54
CA ALA A 108 13.82 5.76 -1.53
C ALA A 108 15.34 6.02 -1.68
N MET A 109 15.79 6.52 -2.82
CA MET A 109 17.19 6.92 -3.08
C MET A 109 17.43 8.43 -2.90
N GLY A 110 16.41 9.22 -2.52
CA GLY A 110 16.51 10.67 -2.40
C GLY A 110 16.45 11.43 -3.74
N GLU A 111 16.13 10.74 -4.83
CA GLU A 111 16.02 11.32 -6.18
C GLU A 111 14.59 11.85 -6.42
N VAL A 112 14.19 12.85 -5.63
CA VAL A 112 12.80 13.30 -5.51
C VAL A 112 12.20 13.74 -6.86
N GLN A 113 12.95 14.46 -7.68
CA GLN A 113 12.46 14.89 -9.00
C GLN A 113 12.15 13.69 -9.92
N LYS A 114 13.01 12.67 -9.93
CA LYS A 114 12.76 11.46 -10.72
C LYS A 114 11.58 10.65 -10.16
N CYS A 115 11.39 10.66 -8.83
CA CYS A 115 10.19 10.09 -8.22
C CYS A 115 8.92 10.72 -8.82
N ILE A 116 8.88 12.06 -8.89
CA ILE A 116 7.74 12.81 -9.43
C ILE A 116 7.54 12.46 -10.91
N ASP A 117 8.59 12.53 -11.72
CA ASP A 117 8.50 12.27 -13.16
C ASP A 117 7.93 10.87 -13.46
N TYR A 118 8.42 9.84 -12.76
CA TYR A 118 7.94 8.47 -12.94
C TYR A 118 6.57 8.24 -12.29
N GLY A 119 6.26 8.90 -11.19
CA GLY A 119 4.94 8.83 -10.56
C GLY A 119 3.86 9.38 -11.49
N MET A 120 4.12 10.51 -12.14
CA MET A 120 3.24 11.09 -13.15
C MET A 120 3.06 10.19 -14.38
N LYS A 121 4.13 9.52 -14.83
CA LYS A 121 4.02 8.50 -15.89
C LYS A 121 3.16 7.32 -15.44
N ALA A 122 3.29 6.88 -14.19
CA ALA A 122 2.53 5.76 -13.63
C ALA A 122 1.02 6.08 -13.58
N LEU A 123 0.63 7.29 -13.14
CA LEU A 123 -0.78 7.69 -13.10
C LEU A 123 -1.46 7.70 -14.48
N LYS A 124 -0.70 7.97 -15.55
CA LYS A 124 -1.18 7.94 -16.93
C LYS A 124 -1.33 6.52 -17.51
N GLN A 125 -0.83 5.49 -16.82
CA GLN A 125 -0.94 4.10 -17.31
C GLN A 125 -2.36 3.56 -17.17
N LYS A 126 -2.94 3.09 -18.29
CA LYS A 126 -4.29 2.52 -18.33
C LYS A 126 -4.40 1.19 -17.57
N ASN A 127 -3.34 0.38 -17.61
CA ASN A 127 -3.30 -0.96 -17.02
C ASN A 127 -2.78 -1.00 -15.58
N LEU A 128 -2.57 0.15 -14.94
CA LEU A 128 -2.20 0.22 -13.52
C LEU A 128 -3.47 0.26 -12.68
N ASN A 129 -3.58 -0.66 -11.71
CA ASN A 129 -4.74 -0.76 -10.83
C ASN A 129 -4.85 0.44 -9.87
N ASN A 130 -6.04 0.63 -9.28
CA ASN A 130 -6.31 1.76 -8.38
C ASN A 130 -5.44 1.75 -7.13
N ASP A 131 -5.13 0.57 -6.57
CA ASP A 131 -4.23 0.44 -5.41
C ASP A 131 -2.85 1.02 -5.68
N ASN A 132 -2.20 0.63 -6.79
CA ASN A 132 -0.91 1.22 -7.14
C ASN A 132 -1.02 2.71 -7.47
N LYS A 133 -2.11 3.16 -8.12
CA LYS A 133 -2.30 4.58 -8.39
C LYS A 133 -2.47 5.39 -7.10
N ALA A 134 -3.23 4.91 -6.13
CA ALA A 134 -3.41 5.53 -4.82
C ALA A 134 -2.09 5.60 -4.05
N ILE A 135 -1.31 4.52 -4.03
CA ILE A 135 0.04 4.52 -3.42
C ILE A 135 0.94 5.56 -4.08
N ILE A 136 0.92 5.68 -5.41
CA ILE A 136 1.71 6.69 -6.13
C ILE A 136 1.22 8.10 -5.83
N CYS A 137 -0.08 8.32 -5.69
CA CYS A 137 -0.61 9.61 -5.28
C CYS A 137 -0.11 10.03 -3.90
N ASN A 138 -0.11 9.12 -2.92
CA ASN A 138 0.42 9.37 -1.58
C ASN A 138 1.92 9.71 -1.65
N LEU A 139 2.68 8.94 -2.45
CA LEU A 139 4.11 9.18 -2.67
C LEU A 139 4.39 10.53 -3.35
N LEU A 140 3.57 10.93 -4.32
CA LEU A 140 3.71 12.20 -5.01
C LEU A 140 3.48 13.38 -4.05
N TYR A 141 2.51 13.28 -3.13
CA TYR A 141 2.33 14.30 -2.10
C TYR A 141 3.59 14.46 -1.24
N ASP A 142 4.15 13.36 -0.73
CA ASP A 142 5.38 13.41 0.09
C ASP A 142 6.55 13.99 -0.70
N ALA A 143 6.71 13.58 -1.96
CA ALA A 143 7.74 14.11 -2.85
C ALA A 143 7.59 15.62 -3.09
N HIS A 144 6.37 16.10 -3.37
CA HIS A 144 6.12 17.54 -3.55
C HIS A 144 6.37 18.33 -2.26
N LYS A 145 5.98 17.78 -1.12
CA LYS A 145 6.24 18.38 0.19
C LYS A 145 7.75 18.54 0.45
N GLU A 146 8.54 17.53 0.10
CA GLU A 146 10.00 17.54 0.29
C GLU A 146 10.71 18.64 -0.52
N ILE A 147 10.19 18.97 -1.70
CA ILE A 147 10.69 20.08 -2.53
C ILE A 147 9.98 21.43 -2.28
N GLY A 148 9.19 21.55 -1.21
CA GLY A 148 8.54 22.80 -0.80
C GLY A 148 7.22 23.12 -1.52
N TYR A 149 6.67 22.21 -2.30
CA TYR A 149 5.42 22.35 -3.06
C TYR A 149 4.26 21.53 -2.46
N GLY A 150 4.20 21.43 -1.13
CA GLY A 150 3.19 20.61 -0.42
C GLY A 150 1.75 20.96 -0.79
N ASP A 151 1.44 22.24 -1.01
CA ASP A 151 0.12 22.71 -1.43
C ASP A 151 -0.31 22.13 -2.77
N ALA A 152 0.60 22.06 -3.74
CA ALA A 152 0.33 21.41 -5.04
C ALA A 152 0.17 19.90 -4.90
N GLY A 153 0.81 19.30 -3.88
CA GLY A 153 0.72 17.88 -3.57
C GLY A 153 -0.67 17.44 -3.08
N ILE A 154 -1.48 18.35 -2.52
CA ILE A 154 -2.75 18.01 -1.85
C ILE A 154 -3.76 17.36 -2.80
N ASP A 155 -3.72 17.75 -4.08
CA ASP A 155 -4.63 17.20 -5.09
C ASP A 155 -4.34 15.74 -5.40
N TYR A 156 -3.09 15.28 -5.23
CA TYR A 156 -2.79 13.85 -5.29
C TYR A 156 -3.42 13.10 -4.12
N LEU A 157 -3.43 13.65 -2.89
CA LEU A 157 -4.11 13.01 -1.78
C LEU A 157 -5.63 12.89 -2.02
N ARG A 158 -6.24 13.93 -2.60
CA ARG A 158 -7.65 13.89 -3.02
C ARG A 158 -7.89 12.82 -4.09
N LEU A 159 -7.05 12.76 -5.12
CA LEU A 159 -7.12 11.73 -6.15
C LEU A 159 -6.93 10.32 -5.56
N SER A 160 -6.03 10.16 -4.59
CA SER A 160 -5.84 8.90 -3.87
C SER A 160 -7.13 8.43 -3.21
N ILE A 161 -7.80 9.32 -2.47
CA ILE A 161 -9.09 9.04 -1.82
C ILE A 161 -10.20 8.78 -2.85
N GLN A 162 -10.19 9.44 -4.00
CA GLN A 162 -11.14 9.13 -5.07
C GLN A 162 -10.94 7.73 -5.65
N LEU A 163 -9.68 7.28 -5.76
CA LEU A 163 -9.33 5.95 -6.27
C LEU A 163 -9.67 4.85 -5.28
N LEU A 164 -9.38 5.06 -3.99
CA LEU A 164 -9.65 4.17 -2.87
C LEU A 164 -10.18 5.00 -1.68
N PRO A 165 -11.51 5.12 -1.53
CA PRO A 165 -12.12 5.91 -0.46
C PRO A 165 -11.78 5.42 0.95
N LEU A 166 -11.65 4.12 1.16
CA LEU A 166 -11.38 3.56 2.48
C LEU A 166 -9.87 3.38 2.66
N GLN A 167 -9.14 4.47 2.83
CA GLN A 167 -7.72 4.43 3.19
C GLN A 167 -7.39 5.41 4.33
N VAL A 168 -6.48 5.02 5.21
CA VAL A 168 -6.01 5.82 6.35
C VAL A 168 -4.92 6.79 5.92
N THR A 169 -3.94 6.33 5.14
CA THR A 169 -2.73 7.10 4.80
C THR A 169 -3.06 8.47 4.20
N ALA A 170 -3.78 8.52 3.07
CA ALA A 170 -4.09 9.80 2.41
C ALA A 170 -4.93 10.73 3.28
N ARG A 171 -5.94 10.17 3.98
CA ARG A 171 -6.82 10.94 4.86
C ARG A 171 -6.05 11.56 6.02
N TYR A 172 -5.14 10.80 6.62
CA TYR A 172 -4.28 11.29 7.69
C TYR A 172 -3.31 12.36 7.19
N MET A 173 -2.73 12.20 6.00
CA MET A 173 -1.87 13.22 5.38
C MET A 173 -2.64 14.53 5.13
N ILE A 174 -3.90 14.47 4.68
CA ILE A 174 -4.78 15.65 4.55
C ILE A 174 -5.03 16.29 5.93
N VAL A 175 -5.35 15.50 6.96
CA VAL A 175 -5.53 16.02 8.32
C VAL A 175 -4.29 16.77 8.78
N ASN A 176 -3.11 16.16 8.63
CA ASN A 176 -1.85 16.76 9.06
C ASN A 176 -1.56 18.07 8.29
N TYR A 177 -1.78 18.07 6.98
CA TYR A 177 -1.63 19.28 6.16
C TYR A 177 -2.56 20.41 6.63
N LEU A 178 -3.87 20.16 6.68
CA LEU A 178 -4.87 21.16 7.04
C LEU A 178 -4.71 21.66 8.49
N TRP A 179 -4.33 20.76 9.40
CA TRP A 179 -4.06 21.12 10.79
C TRP A 179 -2.91 22.12 10.91
N ASN A 180 -1.85 21.94 10.10
CA ASN A 180 -0.67 22.80 10.13
C ASN A 180 -0.90 24.20 9.54
N LEU A 181 -1.93 24.38 8.70
CA LEU A 181 -2.36 25.72 8.25
C LEU A 181 -2.91 26.58 9.40
N LYS A 182 -3.37 25.96 10.49
CA LYS A 182 -3.95 26.63 11.68
C LYS A 182 -5.14 27.55 11.36
N GLU A 183 -5.84 27.27 10.27
CA GLU A 183 -7.02 28.04 9.86
C GLU A 183 -8.33 27.36 10.30
N ASP A 184 -9.20 28.12 10.97
CA ASP A 184 -10.45 27.61 11.51
C ASP A 184 -11.41 27.06 10.45
N LYS A 185 -11.32 27.55 9.20
CA LYS A 185 -12.16 27.11 8.07
C LYS A 185 -11.98 25.64 7.70
N HIS A 186 -10.92 24.98 8.16
CA HIS A 186 -10.63 23.58 7.83
C HIS A 186 -11.13 22.58 8.87
N LYS A 187 -11.66 23.04 10.01
CA LYS A 187 -12.06 22.17 11.15
C LYS A 187 -13.01 21.05 10.73
N ASP A 188 -14.05 21.37 9.97
CA ASP A 188 -15.08 20.40 9.59
C ASP A 188 -14.51 19.32 8.67
N VAL A 189 -13.65 19.71 7.72
CA VAL A 189 -12.97 18.77 6.82
C VAL A 189 -12.05 17.85 7.61
N ILE A 190 -11.27 18.40 8.55
CA ILE A 190 -10.40 17.61 9.44
C ILE A 190 -11.23 16.60 10.24
N LEU A 191 -12.33 17.05 10.86
CA LEU A 191 -13.21 16.17 11.64
C LEU A 191 -13.81 15.05 10.80
N GLN A 192 -14.26 15.36 9.57
CA GLN A 192 -14.78 14.36 8.64
C GLN A 192 -13.73 13.30 8.27
N GLN A 193 -12.48 13.72 8.03
CA GLN A 193 -11.40 12.77 7.74
C GLN A 193 -11.10 11.89 8.97
N LEU A 194 -11.01 12.47 10.16
CA LEU A 194 -10.73 11.73 11.40
C LEU A 194 -11.84 10.72 11.74
N ASP A 195 -13.10 11.07 11.51
CA ASP A 195 -14.26 10.18 11.66
C ASP A 195 -14.18 8.96 10.73
N THR A 196 -13.83 9.22 9.46
CA THR A 196 -13.65 8.16 8.46
C THR A 196 -12.46 7.26 8.83
N ILE A 197 -11.34 7.85 9.28
CA ILE A 197 -10.17 7.11 9.75
C ILE A 197 -10.53 6.22 10.95
N ALA A 198 -11.27 6.74 11.93
CA ALA A 198 -11.72 5.98 13.10
C ALA A 198 -12.56 4.76 12.68
N SER A 199 -13.49 4.96 11.75
CA SER A 199 -14.30 3.88 11.18
C SER A 199 -13.44 2.84 10.47
N ILE A 200 -12.49 3.26 9.63
CA ILE A 200 -11.59 2.34 8.91
C ILE A 200 -10.76 1.50 9.89
N ILE A 201 -10.22 2.12 10.95
CA ILE A 201 -9.42 1.43 11.97
C ILE A 201 -10.28 0.44 12.76
N PHE A 202 -11.49 0.84 13.15
CA PHE A 202 -12.39 0.00 13.94
C PHE A 202 -12.83 -1.25 13.17
N TYR A 203 -13.29 -1.07 11.92
CA TYR A 203 -13.75 -2.18 11.08
C TYR A 203 -12.64 -2.91 10.34
N LYS A 204 -11.39 -2.44 10.40
CA LYS A 204 -10.22 -3.02 9.72
C LYS A 204 -10.45 -3.24 8.22
N ASN A 205 -11.09 -2.27 7.57
CA ASN A 205 -11.58 -2.38 6.19
C ASN A 205 -10.87 -1.43 5.20
N SER A 206 -9.59 -1.12 5.43
CA SER A 206 -8.84 -0.35 4.41
C SER A 206 -8.77 -1.11 3.08
N GLU A 207 -8.99 -0.40 1.99
CA GLU A 207 -8.83 -0.85 0.62
C GLU A 207 -7.38 -0.78 0.14
N LEU A 208 -6.51 -0.05 0.84
CA LEU A 208 -5.11 0.11 0.49
C LEU A 208 -4.30 -1.10 0.99
N SER A 209 -3.63 -1.81 0.07
CA SER A 209 -3.02 -3.11 0.37
C SER A 209 -1.87 -3.06 1.38
N ASN A 210 -1.18 -1.92 1.47
CA ASN A 210 -0.03 -1.68 2.36
C ASN A 210 -0.35 -0.67 3.47
N GLU A 211 -1.62 -0.57 3.86
CA GLU A 211 -2.06 0.36 4.90
C GLU A 211 -1.37 0.10 6.25
N ILE A 212 -1.02 1.19 6.93
CA ILE A 212 -0.60 1.17 8.33
C ILE A 212 -1.73 1.77 9.16
N TYR A 213 -2.37 0.94 9.99
CA TYR A 213 -3.41 1.41 10.89
C TYR A 213 -2.83 2.25 12.02
N LEU A 214 -3.45 3.40 12.28
CA LEU A 214 -3.19 4.19 13.47
C LEU A 214 -3.84 3.55 14.70
N ASP A 215 -3.37 3.90 15.88
CA ASP A 215 -4.07 3.61 17.13
C ASP A 215 -5.38 4.42 17.17
N LEU A 216 -6.52 3.75 17.41
CA LEU A 216 -7.81 4.40 17.53
C LEU A 216 -7.82 5.46 18.64
N ASN A 217 -7.12 5.21 19.76
CA ASN A 217 -7.00 6.18 20.85
C ASN A 217 -6.26 7.44 20.42
N TYR A 218 -5.30 7.33 19.50
CA TYR A 218 -4.62 8.49 18.94
C TYR A 218 -5.60 9.36 18.14
N VAL A 219 -6.46 8.74 17.33
CA VAL A 219 -7.50 9.46 16.56
C VAL A 219 -8.52 10.14 17.47
N VAL A 220 -8.99 9.44 18.51
CA VAL A 220 -9.90 10.00 19.52
C VAL A 220 -9.28 11.23 20.22
N LYS A 221 -8.00 11.14 20.59
CA LYS A 221 -7.26 12.27 21.18
C LYS A 221 -7.19 13.48 20.25
N LEU A 222 -6.99 13.28 18.94
CA LEU A 222 -6.98 14.38 17.97
C LEU A 222 -8.34 15.08 17.88
N ILE A 223 -9.43 14.31 17.80
CA ILE A 223 -10.79 14.85 17.74
C ILE A 223 -11.13 15.65 19.00
N ASN A 224 -10.69 15.17 20.17
CA ASN A 224 -10.92 15.86 21.45
C ASN A 224 -10.21 17.22 21.55
N LYS A 225 -9.11 17.42 20.80
CA LYS A 225 -8.42 18.72 20.73
C LYS A 225 -9.16 19.77 19.90
N ILE A 226 -10.09 19.37 19.02
CA ILE A 226 -10.84 20.29 18.17
C ILE A 226 -12.06 20.82 18.93
N LYS A 227 -12.16 22.15 19.07
CA LYS A 227 -13.35 22.83 19.62
C LYS A 227 -14.55 22.59 18.68
N GLY A 228 -15.72 22.31 19.26
CA GLY A 228 -16.96 22.07 18.49
C GLY A 228 -17.19 20.61 18.03
N ALA A 229 -16.27 19.69 18.34
CA ALA A 229 -16.34 18.30 17.88
C ALA A 229 -17.39 17.40 18.59
N LYS A 230 -18.44 17.96 19.23
CA LYS A 230 -19.36 17.20 20.11
C LYS A 230 -20.03 16.02 19.40
N LYS A 231 -20.53 16.23 18.18
CA LYS A 231 -21.17 15.20 17.36
C LYS A 231 -20.21 14.04 17.05
N TRP A 232 -18.98 14.34 16.67
CA TRP A 232 -17.95 13.34 16.34
C TRP A 232 -17.49 12.54 17.55
N ARG A 233 -17.40 13.18 18.72
CA ARG A 233 -17.12 12.49 19.98
C ARG A 233 -18.22 11.47 20.31
N GLN A 234 -19.48 11.84 20.11
CA GLN A 234 -20.61 10.94 20.30
C GLN A 234 -20.57 9.76 19.33
N ALA A 235 -20.30 10.00 18.04
CA ALA A 235 -20.20 8.95 17.03
C ALA A 235 -19.08 7.96 17.34
N ILE A 236 -17.90 8.43 17.74
CA ILE A 236 -16.76 7.54 18.05
C ILE A 236 -16.96 6.77 19.35
N ASN A 237 -17.62 7.37 20.35
CA ASN A 237 -17.97 6.64 21.57
C ASN A 237 -18.97 5.49 21.31
N GLN A 238 -19.67 5.47 20.18
CA GLN A 238 -20.50 4.32 19.78
C GLN A 238 -19.70 3.21 19.11
N LEU A 239 -18.47 3.50 18.66
CA LEU A 239 -17.55 2.51 18.11
C LEU A 239 -16.72 1.83 19.21
N LEU A 240 -16.47 2.49 20.34
CA LEU A 240 -15.71 1.94 21.48
C LEU A 240 -16.59 1.07 22.38
#